data_AF-A0A950SFN2-F1
#
_entry.id   AF-A0A950SFN2-F1
#
_cell.length_a   1.000
_cell.length_b   1.000
_cell.length_c   1.000
_cell.angle_alpha   90.00
_cell.angle_beta   90.00
_cell.angle_gamma   90.00
#
_symmetry.space_group_name_H-M   'P 1'
#
loop_
_entity.id
_entity.type
_entity.pdbx_description
1 polymer ?
#
loop_
_entity_poly.entity_id
_entity_poly.type
_entity_poly.pdbx_seq_one_letter_code
_entity_poly.pdbx_strand_id
1 'polypeptide(L)'
;MNSENRSQQGVDIDDVAVPTVVDRVTFQAELDALRVREKAHTREGDAIAAARRRLPMVEVDSTTALIGPDGPVTLLDAFEGRRQLIAYYFMWHPGKPPADQCEGCTLYNGQVRELSYLHSRDVT
;
A
#
# COMPACT_ATOMS: atom_id res chain seq x y z
N MET A 1 23.22 42.45 -41.21
CA MET A 1 21.84 42.71 -40.76
C MET A 1 21.02 41.48 -41.07
N ASN A 2 20.49 40.69 -40.14
CA ASN A 2 20.46 40.77 -38.68
C ASN A 2 20.58 39.35 -38.12
N SER A 3 21.45 39.23 -37.12
CA SER A 3 21.56 38.08 -36.24
C SER A 3 20.42 38.19 -35.24
N GLU A 4 19.36 37.39 -35.38
CA GLU A 4 18.35 37.26 -34.36
C GLU A 4 18.85 36.26 -33.30
N ASN A 5 19.57 36.85 -32.36
CA ASN A 5 19.99 36.25 -31.11
C ASN A 5 18.74 35.76 -30.38
N ARG A 6 18.51 34.44 -30.42
CA ARG A 6 17.50 33.75 -29.61
C ARG A 6 17.94 33.87 -28.16
N SER A 7 17.54 34.95 -27.52
CA SER A 7 17.69 35.21 -26.10
C SER A 7 17.28 33.97 -25.33
N GLN A 8 18.28 33.32 -24.73
CA GLN A 8 18.07 32.35 -23.66
C GLN A 8 17.32 33.09 -22.55
N GLN A 9 16.00 32.92 -22.50
CA GLN A 9 15.23 33.23 -21.30
C GLN A 9 15.67 32.22 -20.24
N GLY A 10 16.61 32.64 -19.41
CA GLY A 10 16.88 31.97 -18.15
C GLY A 10 15.61 32.00 -17.34
N VAL A 11 15.08 30.83 -17.01
CA VAL A 11 14.05 30.72 -15.98
C VAL A 11 14.72 31.15 -14.68
N ASP A 12 14.28 32.25 -14.09
CA ASP A 12 14.69 32.62 -12.73
C ASP A 12 14.24 31.49 -11.81
N ILE A 13 15.21 30.71 -11.34
CA ILE A 13 15.02 29.52 -10.52
C ILE A 13 14.44 29.89 -9.14
N ASP A 14 14.37 31.19 -8.84
CA ASP A 14 13.82 31.79 -7.63
C ASP A 14 12.28 31.81 -7.59
N ASP A 15 11.57 31.54 -8.70
CA ASP A 15 10.10 31.43 -8.76
C ASP A 15 9.58 29.98 -8.66
N VAL A 16 10.48 29.01 -8.48
CA VAL A 16 10.11 27.62 -8.19
C VAL A 16 10.21 27.43 -6.68
N ALA A 17 9.17 26.86 -6.04
CA ALA A 17 9.18 26.54 -4.61
C ALA A 17 10.20 25.44 -4.27
N VAL A 18 11.48 25.75 -4.36
CA VAL A 18 12.59 24.86 -4.07
C VAL A 18 13.09 25.10 -2.65
N PRO A 19 13.45 24.03 -1.90
CA PRO A 19 14.04 24.18 -0.58
C PRO A 19 15.33 25.01 -0.62
N THR A 20 15.60 25.77 0.44
CA THR A 20 16.85 26.51 0.59
C THR A 20 18.06 25.57 0.55
N VAL A 21 19.01 25.85 -0.35
CA VAL A 21 20.26 25.10 -0.45
C VAL A 21 21.21 25.54 0.67
N VAL A 22 21.67 24.60 1.50
CA VAL A 22 22.55 24.84 2.65
C VAL A 22 23.78 23.94 2.61
N ASP A 23 24.78 24.25 3.43
CA ASP A 23 25.94 23.37 3.61
C ASP A 23 25.59 22.06 4.33
N ARG A 24 26.53 21.11 4.31
CA ARG A 24 26.33 19.77 4.87
C ARG A 24 26.13 19.76 6.38
N VAL A 25 26.79 20.65 7.11
CA VAL A 25 26.69 20.72 8.58
C VAL A 25 25.31 21.21 8.96
N THR A 26 24.83 22.27 8.31
CA THR A 26 23.49 22.83 8.50
C THR A 26 22.41 21.78 8.17
N PHE A 27 22.51 21.12 7.01
CA PHE A 27 21.57 20.06 6.62
C PHE A 27 21.51 18.92 7.66
N GLN A 28 22.67 18.47 8.15
CA GLN A 28 22.74 17.37 9.10
C GLN A 28 22.10 17.75 10.45
N ALA A 29 22.30 18.98 10.92
CA ALA A 29 21.70 19.47 12.16
C ALA A 29 20.17 19.49 12.08
N GLU A 30 19.61 20.01 10.98
CA GLU A 30 18.15 20.04 10.75
C GLU A 30 17.58 18.61 10.63
N LEU A 31 18.28 17.72 9.92
CA LEU A 31 17.87 16.32 9.78
C LEU A 31 17.88 15.58 11.12
N ASP A 32 18.88 15.82 11.97
CA ASP A 32 18.96 15.20 13.28
C ASP A 32 17.87 15.72 14.23
N ALA A 33 17.51 17.00 14.13
CA ALA A 33 16.35 17.56 14.83
C ALA A 33 15.03 16.91 14.34
N LEU A 34 14.84 16.77 13.02
CA LEU A 34 13.66 16.13 12.44
C LEU A 34 13.53 14.67 12.86
N ARG A 35 14.64 13.92 12.86
CA ARG A 35 14.68 12.50 13.24
C ARG A 35 14.18 12.23 14.66
N VAL A 36 14.28 13.19 15.57
CA VAL A 36 13.69 13.04 16.92
C VAL A 36 12.17 12.89 16.81
N ARG A 37 11.53 13.74 16.00
CA ARG A 37 10.08 13.70 15.76
C ARG A 37 9.68 12.43 14.99
N GLU A 38 10.45 12.07 13.96
CA GLU A 38 10.19 10.86 13.18
C GLU A 38 10.26 9.60 14.06
N LYS A 39 11.30 9.47 14.89
CA LYS A 39 11.43 8.35 15.84
C LYS A 39 10.28 8.31 16.85
N ALA A 40 9.83 9.46 17.34
CA ALA A 40 8.67 9.53 18.22
C ALA A 40 7.40 9.03 17.51
N HIS A 41 7.17 9.46 16.26
CA HIS A 41 6.04 9.00 15.46
C HIS A 41 6.10 7.50 15.18
N THR A 42 7.27 6.94 14.85
CA THR A 42 7.44 5.49 14.66
C THR A 42 7.08 4.72 15.92
N ARG A 43 7.58 5.12 17.09
CA ARG A 43 7.30 4.45 18.36
C ARG A 43 5.82 4.49 18.73
N GLU A 44 5.16 5.62 18.49
CA GLU A 44 3.71 5.73 18.69
C GLU A 44 2.94 4.82 17.71
N GLY A 45 3.36 4.78 16.45
CA GLY A 45 2.83 3.85 15.45
C GLY A 45 2.96 2.39 15.90
N ASP A 46 4.12 2.01 16.46
CA ASP A 46 4.35 0.68 17.01
C ASP A 46 3.43 0.39 18.20
N ALA A 47 3.25 1.37 19.11
CA ALA A 47 2.36 1.26 20.26
C ALA A 47 0.89 1.06 19.82
N ILE A 48 0.43 1.84 18.84
CA ILE A 48 -0.91 1.73 18.25
C ILE A 48 -1.08 0.38 17.56
N ALA A 49 -0.11 -0.06 16.76
CA ALA A 49 -0.17 -1.35 16.08
C ALA A 49 -0.24 -2.50 17.10
N ALA A 50 0.52 -2.41 18.19
CA ALA A 50 0.46 -3.36 19.29
C ALA A 50 -0.90 -3.34 20.02
N ALA A 51 -1.48 -2.14 20.24
CA ALA A 51 -2.81 -2.00 20.82
C ALA A 51 -3.89 -2.61 19.91
N ARG A 52 -3.83 -2.37 18.59
CA ARG A 52 -4.75 -2.98 17.60
C ARG A 52 -4.72 -4.50 17.62
N ARG A 53 -3.53 -5.11 17.70
CA ARG A 53 -3.40 -6.58 17.81
C ARG A 53 -3.96 -7.16 19.12
N ARG A 54 -4.12 -6.33 20.16
CA ARG A 54 -4.70 -6.70 21.45
C ARG A 54 -6.17 -6.32 21.61
N LEU A 55 -6.80 -5.75 20.57
CA LEU A 55 -8.23 -5.52 20.60
C LEU A 55 -8.96 -6.85 20.78
N PRO A 56 -10.07 -6.89 21.54
CA PRO A 56 -10.91 -8.07 21.64
C PRO A 56 -11.30 -8.56 20.24
N MET A 57 -11.24 -9.87 20.04
CA MET A 57 -11.65 -10.50 18.80
C MET A 57 -13.15 -10.84 18.87
N VAL A 58 -13.83 -10.73 17.74
CA VAL A 58 -15.18 -11.25 17.54
C VAL A 58 -15.06 -12.54 16.73
N GLU A 59 -15.81 -13.56 17.13
CA GLU A 59 -15.89 -14.80 16.38
C GLU A 59 -16.45 -14.55 14.98
N VAL A 60 -15.80 -15.13 13.97
CA VAL A 60 -16.34 -15.19 12.62
C VAL A 60 -16.91 -16.58 12.44
N ASP A 61 -18.20 -16.67 12.17
CA ASP A 61 -18.90 -17.94 12.01
C ASP A 61 -18.32 -18.71 10.81
N SER A 62 -17.84 -19.93 11.06
CA SER A 62 -17.28 -20.81 10.04
C SER A 62 -18.27 -21.17 8.93
N THR A 63 -19.57 -21.07 9.21
CA THR A 63 -20.65 -21.35 8.27
C THR A 63 -21.06 -20.13 7.45
N THR A 64 -20.41 -18.98 7.65
CA THR A 64 -20.65 -17.75 6.86
C THR A 64 -20.62 -18.07 5.37
N ALA A 65 -21.71 -17.76 4.66
CA ALA A 65 -21.83 -18.02 3.24
C ALA A 65 -20.99 -17.03 2.42
N LEU A 66 -20.18 -17.56 1.50
CA LEU A 66 -19.40 -16.83 0.52
C LEU A 66 -19.86 -17.19 -0.89
N ILE A 67 -19.56 -16.32 -1.86
CA ILE A 67 -19.77 -16.60 -3.28
C ILE A 67 -18.45 -17.12 -3.85
N GLY A 68 -18.37 -18.44 -4.08
CA GLY A 68 -17.26 -19.08 -4.77
C GLY A 68 -17.43 -19.09 -6.29
N PRO A 69 -16.41 -19.52 -7.04
CA PRO A 69 -16.45 -19.60 -8.50
C PRO A 69 -17.51 -20.58 -9.02
N ASP A 70 -17.77 -21.67 -8.28
CA ASP A 70 -18.73 -22.72 -8.64
C ASP A 70 -20.07 -22.60 -7.88
N GLY A 71 -20.29 -21.48 -7.17
CA GLY A 71 -21.48 -21.22 -6.38
C GLY A 71 -21.21 -20.97 -4.90
N PRO A 72 -22.25 -21.02 -4.04
CA PRO A 72 -22.10 -20.75 -2.61
C PRO A 72 -21.20 -21.76 -1.90
N VAL A 73 -20.31 -21.27 -1.04
CA VAL A 73 -19.43 -22.07 -0.16
C VAL A 73 -19.44 -21.50 1.25
N THR A 74 -19.07 -22.28 2.27
CA THR A 74 -18.87 -21.71 3.62
C THR A 74 -17.49 -21.05 3.74
N LEU A 75 -17.30 -20.20 4.74
CA LEU A 75 -15.98 -19.64 5.07
C LEU A 75 -14.97 -20.75 5.37
N LEU A 76 -15.38 -21.84 6.02
CA LEU A 76 -14.49 -22.97 6.28
C LEU A 76 -14.09 -23.69 4.99
N ASP A 77 -15.02 -23.87 4.05
CA ASP A 77 -14.71 -24.52 2.77
C ASP A 77 -13.70 -23.72 1.96
N ALA A 78 -13.68 -22.38 2.08
CA ALA A 78 -12.71 -21.51 1.40
C ALA A 78 -11.24 -21.78 1.83
N PHE A 79 -11.01 -22.50 2.93
CA PHE A 79 -9.67 -22.93 3.32
C PHE A 79 -9.20 -24.17 2.55
N GLU A 80 -10.06 -24.89 1.83
CA GLU A 80 -9.68 -26.08 1.04
C GLU A 80 -8.90 -27.13 1.86
N GLY A 81 -9.23 -27.26 3.15
CA GLY A 81 -8.55 -28.16 4.09
C GLY A 81 -7.20 -27.67 4.63
N ARG A 82 -6.78 -26.44 4.29
CA ARG A 82 -5.56 -25.80 4.77
C ARG A 82 -5.79 -25.00 6.05
N ARG A 83 -4.70 -24.59 6.71
CA ARG A 83 -4.76 -23.88 8.00
C ARG A 83 -4.81 -22.37 7.89
N GLN A 84 -4.55 -21.80 6.73
CA GLN A 84 -4.46 -20.36 6.52
C GLN A 84 -5.17 -19.96 5.23
N LEU A 85 -5.84 -18.81 5.25
CA LEU A 85 -6.49 -18.20 4.11
C LEU A 85 -5.92 -16.79 3.91
N ILE A 86 -5.47 -16.47 2.70
CA ILE A 86 -5.14 -15.09 2.33
C ILE A 86 -6.39 -14.42 1.76
N ALA A 87 -6.88 -13.41 2.47
CA ALA A 87 -7.97 -12.56 2.00
C ALA A 87 -7.43 -11.22 1.47
N TYR A 88 -7.95 -10.77 0.32
CA TYR A 88 -7.65 -9.47 -0.25
C TYR A 88 -8.91 -8.63 -0.40
N TYR A 89 -8.91 -7.41 0.17
CA TYR A 89 -10.03 -6.48 0.04
C TYR A 89 -9.92 -5.72 -1.28
N PHE A 90 -10.64 -6.19 -2.29
CA PHE A 90 -10.67 -5.57 -3.61
C PHE A 90 -11.72 -4.44 -3.66
N MET A 91 -11.33 -3.23 -4.08
CA MET A 91 -12.30 -2.16 -4.35
C MET A 91 -13.02 -2.45 -5.67
N TRP A 92 -14.06 -3.27 -5.58
CA TRP A 92 -14.85 -3.75 -6.70
C TRP A 92 -16.02 -2.83 -7.00
N HIS A 93 -16.25 -2.54 -8.28
CA HIS A 93 -17.36 -1.73 -8.78
C HIS A 93 -18.34 -2.65 -9.54
N PRO A 94 -19.46 -3.06 -8.92
CA PRO A 94 -20.44 -3.92 -9.56
C PRO A 94 -20.90 -3.36 -10.92
N GLY A 95 -20.99 -4.23 -11.92
CA GLY A 95 -21.47 -3.89 -13.28
C GLY A 95 -20.44 -3.23 -14.19
N LYS A 96 -19.22 -2.94 -13.72
CA LYS A 96 -18.15 -2.37 -14.54
C LYS A 96 -17.24 -3.43 -15.16
N PRO A 97 -16.74 -3.24 -16.40
CA PRO A 97 -15.78 -4.15 -17.01
C PRO A 97 -14.44 -4.14 -16.24
N PRO A 98 -13.58 -5.16 -16.42
CA PRO A 98 -12.29 -5.24 -15.73
C PRO A 98 -11.39 -4.00 -15.88
N ALA A 99 -11.43 -3.33 -17.04
CA ALA A 99 -10.66 -2.12 -17.31
C ALA A 99 -11.08 -0.91 -16.46
N ASP A 100 -12.30 -0.92 -15.92
CA ASP A 100 -12.86 0.16 -15.10
C ASP A 100 -12.91 -0.21 -13.60
N GLN A 101 -12.24 -1.30 -13.21
CA GLN A 101 -12.05 -1.67 -11.81
C GLN A 101 -10.86 -0.92 -11.21
N CYS A 102 -10.72 -0.94 -9.87
CA CYS A 102 -9.59 -0.32 -9.17
C CYS A 102 -8.25 -0.80 -9.76
N GLU A 103 -7.53 0.10 -10.47
CA GLU A 103 -6.29 -0.24 -11.17
C GLU A 103 -5.23 -0.83 -10.24
N GLY A 104 -5.02 -0.19 -9.07
CA GLY A 104 -4.08 -0.69 -8.07
C GLY A 104 -4.47 -2.05 -7.51
N CYS A 105 -5.77 -2.32 -7.38
CA CYS A 105 -6.29 -3.59 -6.89
C CYS A 105 -6.10 -4.70 -7.92
N THR A 106 -6.40 -4.41 -9.19
CA THR A 106 -6.17 -5.30 -10.32
C THR A 106 -4.68 -5.63 -10.48
N LEU A 107 -3.82 -4.61 -10.38
CA LEU A 107 -2.37 -4.79 -10.44
C LEU A 107 -1.86 -5.72 -9.32
N TYR A 108 -2.28 -5.47 -8.08
CA TYR A 108 -1.81 -6.24 -6.92
C TYR A 108 -2.35 -7.67 -6.90
N ASN A 109 -3.60 -7.89 -7.29
CA ASN A 109 -4.16 -9.24 -7.34
C ASN A 109 -3.59 -10.02 -8.55
N GLY A 110 -3.41 -9.37 -9.69
CA GLY A 110 -2.92 -9.98 -10.93
C GLY A 110 -1.47 -10.49 -10.91
N GLN A 111 -0.69 -10.17 -9.87
CA GLN A 111 0.66 -10.72 -9.65
C GLN A 111 0.67 -12.03 -8.84
N VAL A 112 -0.41 -12.37 -8.12
CA VAL A 112 -0.50 -13.62 -7.35
C VAL A 112 -0.88 -14.76 -8.29
N ARG A 113 0.09 -15.26 -9.06
CA ARG A 113 -0.14 -16.31 -10.07
C ARG A 113 0.40 -17.68 -9.69
N GLU A 114 1.42 -17.73 -8.83
CA GLU A 114 2.09 -18.97 -8.43
C GLU A 114 1.66 -19.36 -7.01
N LEU A 115 0.76 -20.34 -6.92
CA LEU A 115 0.19 -20.78 -5.65
C LEU A 115 0.99 -21.92 -4.99
N SER A 116 1.88 -22.61 -5.71
CA SER A 116 2.59 -23.78 -5.15
C SER A 116 3.40 -23.44 -3.90
N TYR A 117 4.02 -22.25 -3.86
CA TYR A 117 4.77 -21.77 -2.71
C TYR A 117 3.87 -21.47 -1.50
N LEU A 118 2.66 -20.96 -1.73
CA LEU A 118 1.66 -20.72 -0.68
C LEU A 118 1.12 -22.05 -0.14
N HIS A 119 0.73 -22.95 -1.05
CA HIS A 119 0.28 -24.29 -0.72
C HIS A 119 1.33 -25.09 0.07
N SER A 120 2.63 -24.92 -0.22
CA SER A 120 3.73 -25.55 0.53
C SER A 120 3.82 -25.11 2.00
N ARG A 121 3.16 -24.00 2.37
CA ARG A 121 3.03 -23.48 3.73
C ARG A 121 1.62 -23.61 4.30
N ASP A 122 0.80 -24.45 3.67
CA ASP A 122 -0.55 -24.73 4.12
C ASP A 122 -1.44 -23.47 4.14
N VAL A 123 -1.33 -22.69 3.06
CA VAL A 123 -2.09 -21.46 2.79
C VAL A 123 -2.94 -21.66 1.53
N THR A 124 -4.18 -21.18 1.55
CA THR A 124 -5.03 -20.94 0.37
C THR A 124 -4.93 -19.49 -0.05
#